data_AF-B0MZV2-F1
#
_entry.id   AF-B0MZV2-F1
#
_cell.length_a   1.000
_cell.length_b   1.000
_cell.length_c   1.000
_cell.angle_alpha   90.00
_cell.angle_beta   90.00
_cell.angle_gamma   90.00
#
_symmetry.space_group_name_H-M   'P 1'
#
loop_
_entity.id
_entity.type
_entity.pdbx_description
1 polymer ?
#
loop_
_entity_poly.entity_id
_entity_poly.type
_entity_poly.pdbx_seq_one_letter_code
_entity_poly.pdbx_strand_id
1 'polypeptide(L)'
;MGMRGTRGGTPTKPKHTEESIQQALYWNHPILTKPAFEMVGFIFYAWESDYLAISKAGYVYECEIKISHSDFLNEAIHKQNKMRILQGLSASDGTIDDRRPNYFWYVCPEGIISEAECPKFAGLMYITDSGTFRCIKSAPCLHKAKYDTQADLLRRDMRDKFYYAMWNWIRRYWRNIGKAKDIAPQTAAAYERALDKQVEEVADLKYRLSSLTQWRDIQADPKWGFATDDAIDEIFRNLPRLVRDKRDGSIELIDYDNAAEWRGDLERKPSLYQWLPINGNTL
;
A
#
# COMPACT_ATOMS: atom_id res chain seq x y z
N MET A 1 9.95 -8.74 -69.52
CA MET A 1 10.08 -9.49 -68.26
C MET A 1 9.89 -8.51 -67.10
N GLY A 2 8.71 -8.48 -66.48
CA GLY A 2 8.45 -7.62 -65.32
C GLY A 2 8.73 -8.38 -64.02
N MET A 3 9.66 -7.89 -63.21
CA MET A 3 9.96 -8.42 -61.88
C MET A 3 8.72 -8.29 -60.98
N ARG A 4 8.20 -9.43 -60.52
CA ARG A 4 7.18 -9.49 -59.47
C ARG A 4 7.84 -9.09 -58.15
N GLY A 5 7.40 -7.97 -57.59
CA GLY A 5 7.72 -7.59 -56.21
C GLY A 5 7.27 -8.68 -55.24
N THR A 6 8.20 -9.14 -54.41
CA THR A 6 7.93 -10.01 -53.27
C THR A 6 6.97 -9.29 -52.32
N ARG A 7 5.77 -9.86 -52.16
CA ARG A 7 4.80 -9.42 -51.15
C ARG A 7 5.46 -9.50 -49.78
N GLY A 8 5.49 -8.38 -49.07
CA GLY A 8 5.96 -8.29 -47.69
C GLY A 8 5.30 -9.38 -46.84
N GLY A 9 6.12 -10.08 -46.05
CA GLY A 9 5.63 -11.04 -45.07
C GLY A 9 4.61 -10.35 -44.17
N THR A 10 3.48 -11.02 -43.96
CA THR A 10 2.51 -10.65 -42.93
C THR A 10 3.25 -10.44 -41.60
N PRO A 11 3.06 -9.31 -40.89
CA PRO A 11 3.66 -9.11 -39.58
C PRO A 11 3.26 -10.28 -38.69
N THR A 12 4.22 -11.11 -38.28
CA THR A 12 4.00 -12.13 -37.27
C THR A 12 3.59 -11.40 -36.01
N LYS A 13 2.39 -11.70 -35.47
CA LYS A 13 1.98 -11.15 -34.19
C LYS A 13 3.09 -11.42 -33.17
N PRO A 14 3.46 -10.42 -32.33
CA PRO A 14 4.44 -10.67 -31.27
C PRO A 14 3.94 -11.84 -30.42
N LYS A 15 4.81 -12.84 -30.25
CA LYS A 15 4.46 -14.09 -29.56
C LYS A 15 4.19 -13.87 -28.07
N HIS A 16 4.80 -12.83 -27.52
CA HIS A 16 4.62 -12.38 -26.15
C HIS A 16 3.89 -11.04 -26.12
N THR A 17 2.88 -10.94 -25.25
CA THR A 17 2.30 -9.69 -24.77
C THR A 17 2.94 -9.30 -23.44
N GLU A 18 2.81 -8.04 -23.03
CA GLU A 18 3.25 -7.59 -21.71
C GLU A 18 2.67 -8.47 -20.59
N GLU A 19 1.36 -8.74 -20.64
CA GLU A 19 0.65 -9.61 -19.68
C GLU A 19 1.25 -11.02 -19.64
N SER A 20 1.59 -11.61 -20.79
CA SER A 20 2.21 -12.94 -20.83
C SER A 20 3.61 -12.96 -20.19
N ILE A 21 4.36 -11.86 -20.30
CA ILE A 21 5.68 -11.71 -19.69
C ILE A 21 5.54 -11.50 -18.18
N GLN A 22 4.58 -10.67 -17.73
CA GLN A 22 4.25 -10.52 -16.31
C GLN A 22 3.91 -11.87 -15.67
N GLN A 23 3.11 -12.68 -16.36
CA GLN A 23 2.73 -14.02 -15.88
C GLN A 23 3.93 -14.96 -15.81
N ALA A 24 4.80 -14.94 -16.82
CA ALA A 24 6.02 -15.74 -16.83
C ALA A 24 7.01 -15.31 -15.73
N LEU A 25 7.14 -14.00 -15.45
CA LEU A 25 7.94 -13.49 -14.34
C LEU A 25 7.39 -14.01 -13.00
N TYR A 26 6.07 -13.94 -12.82
CA TYR A 26 5.39 -14.41 -11.62
C TYR A 26 5.52 -15.92 -11.38
N TRP A 27 5.49 -16.74 -12.43
CA TRP A 27 5.58 -18.20 -12.22
C TRP A 27 7.01 -18.73 -12.11
N ASN A 28 7.96 -18.14 -12.84
CA ASN A 28 9.32 -18.64 -12.90
C ASN A 28 10.27 -17.95 -11.92
N HIS A 29 9.90 -16.77 -11.41
CA HIS A 29 10.70 -15.95 -10.50
C HIS A 29 12.18 -15.83 -10.89
N PRO A 30 12.51 -15.47 -12.16
CA PRO A 30 13.87 -15.56 -12.69
C PRO A 30 14.85 -14.57 -12.04
N ILE A 31 14.35 -13.47 -11.47
CA ILE A 31 15.19 -12.43 -10.85
C ILE A 31 15.39 -12.69 -9.36
N LEU A 32 14.34 -13.19 -8.69
CA LEU A 32 14.33 -13.33 -7.24
C LEU A 32 13.50 -14.55 -6.88
N THR A 33 14.17 -15.67 -6.55
CA THR A 33 13.53 -16.99 -6.39
C THR A 33 12.45 -17.07 -5.31
N LYS A 34 12.52 -16.21 -4.27
CA LYS A 34 11.58 -16.22 -3.13
C LYS A 34 11.33 -14.79 -2.64
N PRO A 35 10.54 -13.99 -3.37
CA PRO A 35 10.22 -12.65 -2.93
C PRO A 35 9.45 -12.69 -1.60
N ALA A 36 9.63 -11.64 -0.78
CA ALA A 36 8.75 -11.35 0.34
C ALA A 36 7.42 -10.77 -0.17
N PHE A 37 7.51 -9.92 -1.21
CA PHE A 37 6.36 -9.31 -1.87
C PHE A 37 6.61 -9.24 -3.37
N GLU A 38 5.54 -9.36 -4.15
CA GLU A 38 5.56 -9.32 -5.62
C GLU A 38 4.27 -8.71 -6.12
N MET A 39 4.36 -7.79 -7.08
CA MET A 39 3.25 -6.99 -7.57
C MET A 39 3.43 -6.69 -9.06
N VAL A 40 2.31 -6.54 -9.77
CA VAL A 40 2.24 -6.21 -11.20
C VAL A 40 1.39 -4.96 -11.37
N GLY A 41 1.82 -4.01 -12.22
CA GLY A 41 1.09 -2.76 -12.49
C GLY A 41 0.91 -1.89 -11.25
N PHE A 42 1.97 -1.70 -10.47
CA PHE A 42 1.90 -1.02 -9.17
C PHE A 42 2.67 0.30 -9.16
N ILE A 43 2.07 1.37 -8.60
CA ILE A 43 2.70 2.69 -8.49
C ILE A 43 3.47 2.82 -7.17
N PHE A 44 4.81 2.70 -7.24
CA PHE A 44 5.68 2.80 -6.06
C PHE A 44 6.48 4.11 -5.99
N TYR A 45 7.33 4.41 -6.98
CA TYR A 45 8.22 5.60 -6.99
C TYR A 45 7.65 6.82 -7.73
N ALA A 46 6.33 7.01 -7.70
CA ALA A 46 5.60 7.97 -8.54
C ALA A 46 5.56 7.62 -10.04
N TRP A 47 5.97 6.40 -10.42
CA TRP A 47 5.62 5.76 -11.68
C TRP A 47 5.07 4.36 -11.44
N GLU A 48 4.32 3.86 -12.41
CA GLU A 48 3.85 2.48 -12.46
C GLU A 48 5.01 1.56 -12.86
N SER A 49 5.16 0.46 -12.14
CA SER A 49 6.08 -0.62 -12.45
C SER A 49 5.31 -1.78 -13.06
N ASP A 50 5.76 -2.29 -14.21
CA ASP A 50 5.13 -3.43 -14.87
C ASP A 50 5.21 -4.67 -13.98
N TYR A 51 6.36 -4.87 -13.34
CA TYR A 51 6.56 -5.88 -12.31
C TYR A 51 7.52 -5.39 -11.23
N LEU A 52 7.18 -5.63 -9.97
CA LEU A 52 7.99 -5.25 -8.81
C LEU A 52 8.06 -6.41 -7.82
N ALA A 53 9.27 -6.73 -7.36
CA ALA A 53 9.51 -7.73 -6.33
C ALA A 53 10.39 -7.18 -5.22
N ILE A 54 10.10 -7.55 -3.97
CA ILE A 54 10.87 -7.15 -2.80
C ILE A 54 11.43 -8.41 -2.16
N SER A 55 12.75 -8.45 -1.94
CA SER A 55 13.42 -9.55 -1.24
C SER A 55 13.12 -9.54 0.26
N LYS A 56 13.29 -10.70 0.92
CA LYS A 56 13.21 -10.80 2.39
C LYS A 56 14.18 -9.89 3.13
N ALA A 57 15.30 -9.54 2.50
CA ALA A 57 16.28 -8.60 3.04
C ALA A 57 15.90 -7.12 2.82
N GLY A 58 14.81 -6.87 2.08
CA GLY A 58 14.24 -5.55 1.85
C GLY A 58 14.74 -4.82 0.61
N TYR A 59 15.46 -5.48 -0.29
CA TYR A 59 15.85 -4.88 -1.58
C TYR A 59 14.72 -4.97 -2.61
N VAL A 60 14.50 -3.88 -3.34
CA VAL A 60 13.48 -3.72 -4.38
C VAL A 60 14.07 -4.01 -5.76
N TYR A 61 13.39 -4.88 -6.50
CA TYR A 61 13.69 -5.29 -7.87
C TYR A 61 12.52 -4.84 -8.75
N GLU A 62 12.78 -3.96 -9.70
CA GLU A 62 11.79 -3.48 -10.65
C GLU A 62 12.10 -4.00 -12.05
N CYS A 63 11.08 -4.43 -12.77
CA CYS A 63 11.16 -4.80 -14.18
C CYS A 63 10.27 -3.89 -15.01
N GLU A 64 10.85 -3.33 -16.06
CA GLU A 64 10.13 -2.70 -17.15
C GLU A 64 10.11 -3.64 -18.34
N ILE A 65 8.92 -3.96 -18.83
CA ILE A 65 8.70 -4.89 -19.92
C ILE A 65 8.63 -4.10 -21.22
N LYS A 66 9.37 -4.54 -22.25
CA LYS A 66 9.33 -3.94 -23.58
C LYS A 66 8.95 -4.98 -24.63
N ILE A 67 7.84 -4.74 -25.32
CA ILE A 67 7.32 -5.63 -26.37
C ILE A 67 7.82 -5.24 -27.77
N SER A 68 8.40 -4.04 -27.92
CA SER A 68 8.97 -3.55 -29.17
C SER A 68 10.13 -2.62 -28.92
N HIS A 69 11.04 -2.49 -29.90
CA HIS A 69 12.17 -1.57 -29.80
C HIS A 69 11.70 -0.11 -29.73
N SER A 70 10.62 0.23 -30.46
CA SER A 70 10.03 1.57 -30.42
C SER A 70 9.50 1.94 -29.03
N ASP A 71 8.92 1.00 -28.29
CA ASP A 71 8.47 1.21 -26.91
C ASP A 71 9.65 1.54 -25.98
N PHE A 72 10.77 0.85 -26.14
CA PHE A 72 12.02 1.17 -25.44
C PHE A 72 12.54 2.58 -25.75
N LEU A 73 12.59 2.97 -27.03
CA LEU A 73 13.05 4.31 -27.44
C LEU A 73 12.11 5.42 -26.96
N ASN A 74 10.80 5.22 -27.08
CA ASN A 74 9.80 6.20 -26.66
C ASN A 74 9.87 6.47 -25.17
N GLU A 75 10.12 5.44 -24.35
CA GLU A 75 10.33 5.62 -22.92
C GLU A 75 11.52 6.53 -22.62
N ALA A 76 12.67 6.28 -23.24
CA ALA A 76 13.87 7.09 -23.01
C ALA A 76 13.64 8.57 -23.37
N ILE A 77 12.84 8.83 -24.41
CA ILE A 77 12.51 10.18 -24.89
C ILE A 77 11.50 10.87 -23.97
N HIS A 78 10.43 10.19 -23.57
CA HIS A 78 9.29 10.79 -22.89
C HIS A 78 9.35 10.71 -21.36
N LYS A 79 10.13 9.80 -20.79
CA LYS A 79 10.28 9.60 -19.34
C LYS A 79 11.66 10.05 -18.84
N GLN A 80 12.18 11.17 -19.35
CA GLN A 80 13.53 11.68 -19.02
C GLN A 80 13.80 11.83 -17.52
N ASN A 81 12.78 12.24 -16.74
CA ASN A 81 12.94 12.35 -15.29
C ASN A 81 13.14 10.99 -14.60
N LYS A 82 12.41 9.94 -15.04
CA LYS A 82 12.62 8.56 -14.57
C LYS A 82 14.03 8.11 -14.91
N MET A 83 14.48 8.35 -16.15
CA MET A 83 15.83 7.97 -16.60
C MET A 83 16.92 8.68 -15.79
N ARG A 84 16.74 9.97 -15.50
CA ARG A 84 17.63 10.77 -14.65
C ARG A 84 17.74 10.19 -13.24
N ILE A 85 16.60 9.88 -12.61
CA ILE A 85 16.53 9.30 -11.27
C ILE A 85 17.21 7.93 -11.25
N LEU A 86 16.89 7.04 -12.20
CA LEU A 86 17.52 5.70 -12.30
C LEU A 86 19.04 5.77 -12.47
N GLN A 87 19.56 6.80 -13.16
CA GLN A 87 21.00 7.05 -13.27
C GLN A 87 21.63 7.64 -12.00
N GLY A 88 20.83 8.16 -11.07
CA GLY A 88 21.30 8.82 -9.85
C GLY A 88 21.83 10.23 -10.12
N LEU A 89 21.33 10.88 -11.17
CA LEU A 89 21.73 12.23 -11.55
C LEU A 89 20.93 13.27 -10.76
N SER A 90 21.59 14.32 -10.30
CA SER A 90 20.94 15.46 -9.64
C SER A 90 19.94 16.17 -10.56
N ALA A 91 18.91 16.77 -9.98
CA ALA A 91 18.05 17.72 -10.67
C ALA A 91 18.79 19.05 -10.93
N SER A 92 18.17 19.94 -11.70
CA SER A 92 18.76 21.24 -12.08
C SER A 92 19.08 22.15 -10.89
N ASP A 93 18.38 21.96 -9.77
CA ASP A 93 18.59 22.69 -8.51
C ASP A 93 19.66 22.04 -7.60
N GLY A 94 20.33 20.98 -8.09
CA GLY A 94 21.35 20.24 -7.35
C GLY A 94 20.79 19.17 -6.41
N THR A 95 19.46 19.05 -6.26
CA THR A 95 18.86 18.02 -5.40
C THR A 95 19.04 16.62 -5.98
N ILE A 96 19.36 15.65 -5.13
CA ILE A 96 19.43 14.23 -5.50
C ILE A 96 18.15 13.57 -5.04
N ASP A 97 17.39 13.02 -6.00
CA ASP A 97 16.22 12.19 -5.73
C ASP A 97 16.62 10.72 -5.90
N ASP A 98 16.84 10.03 -4.79
CA ASP A 98 17.23 8.61 -4.78
C ASP A 98 16.01 7.67 -4.58
N ARG A 99 14.79 8.14 -4.87
CA ARG A 99 13.58 7.32 -4.86
C ARG A 99 13.54 6.43 -6.12
N ARG A 100 14.32 5.36 -6.10
CA ARG A 100 14.44 4.38 -7.19
C ARG A 100 14.60 2.97 -6.64
N PRO A 101 14.42 1.92 -7.46
CA PRO A 101 14.67 0.55 -7.03
C PRO A 101 16.16 0.29 -6.79
N ASN A 102 16.43 -0.75 -5.99
CA ASN A 102 17.81 -1.21 -5.78
C ASN A 102 18.36 -1.88 -7.04
N TYR A 103 17.51 -2.58 -7.80
CA TYR A 103 17.84 -3.23 -9.06
C TYR A 103 16.75 -2.94 -10.09
N PHE A 104 17.15 -2.44 -11.25
CA PHE A 104 16.25 -2.17 -12.36
C PHE A 104 16.57 -3.10 -13.54
N TRP A 105 15.55 -3.73 -14.11
CA TRP A 105 15.67 -4.68 -15.20
C TRP A 105 14.81 -4.25 -16.38
N TYR A 106 15.36 -4.36 -17.58
CA TYR A 106 14.56 -4.49 -18.80
C TYR A 106 14.30 -5.97 -19.07
N VAL A 107 13.05 -6.31 -19.36
CA VAL A 107 12.62 -7.65 -19.74
C VAL A 107 11.91 -7.58 -21.09
N CYS A 108 12.39 -8.33 -22.07
CA CYS A 108 11.83 -8.28 -23.41
C CYS A 108 12.03 -9.61 -24.17
N PRO A 109 11.30 -9.86 -25.26
CA PRO A 109 11.68 -10.90 -26.20
C PRO A 109 13.10 -10.67 -26.75
N GLU A 110 13.74 -11.76 -27.18
CA GLU A 110 15.08 -11.70 -27.77
C GLU A 110 15.11 -10.79 -29.00
N GLY A 111 16.15 -9.93 -29.08
CA GLY A 111 16.35 -9.00 -30.19
C GLY A 111 15.60 -7.67 -30.09
N ILE A 112 14.79 -7.46 -29.05
CA ILE A 112 14.09 -6.17 -28.84
C ILE A 112 15.01 -5.09 -28.28
N ILE A 113 15.86 -5.43 -27.32
CA ILE A 113 16.90 -4.54 -26.76
C ILE A 113 18.19 -5.34 -26.82
N SER A 114 19.25 -4.79 -27.40
CA SER A 114 20.59 -5.36 -27.40
C SER A 114 21.33 -5.06 -26.09
N GLU A 115 22.33 -5.87 -25.76
CA GLU A 115 23.17 -5.60 -24.57
C GLU A 115 23.88 -4.24 -24.64
N ALA A 116 24.30 -3.83 -25.84
CA ALA A 116 25.04 -2.59 -26.08
C ALA A 116 24.19 -1.33 -25.86
N GLU A 117 22.89 -1.38 -26.17
CA GLU A 117 21.98 -0.25 -25.96
C GLU A 117 21.34 -0.25 -24.56
N CYS A 118 21.44 -1.35 -23.82
CA CYS A 118 20.94 -1.44 -22.47
C CYS A 118 21.66 -0.46 -21.53
N PRO A 119 20.95 0.49 -20.90
CA PRO A 119 21.57 1.51 -20.06
C PRO A 119 22.43 0.94 -18.92
N LYS A 120 23.51 1.64 -18.55
CA LYS A 120 24.47 1.17 -17.52
C LYS A 120 23.82 0.86 -16.16
N PHE A 121 22.73 1.54 -15.81
CA PHE A 121 21.98 1.33 -14.57
C PHE A 121 21.05 0.11 -14.62
N ALA A 122 20.82 -0.49 -15.80
CA ALA A 122 19.84 -1.54 -15.99
C ALA A 122 20.49 -2.90 -16.25
N GLY A 123 19.85 -3.95 -15.73
CA GLY A 123 20.01 -5.31 -16.22
C GLY A 123 19.15 -5.56 -17.45
N LEU A 124 19.46 -6.62 -18.18
CA LEU A 124 18.72 -7.06 -19.36
C LEU A 124 18.49 -8.55 -19.30
N MET A 125 17.25 -8.96 -19.50
CA MET A 125 16.86 -10.36 -19.51
C MET A 125 15.90 -10.62 -20.67
N TYR A 126 16.17 -11.70 -21.40
CA TYR A 126 15.30 -12.13 -22.48
C TYR A 126 14.34 -13.21 -22.01
N ILE A 127 13.08 -13.09 -22.40
CA ILE A 127 12.14 -14.19 -22.39
C ILE A 127 12.23 -14.96 -23.70
N THR A 128 12.40 -16.28 -23.62
CA THR A 128 12.39 -17.15 -24.78
C THR A 128 10.95 -17.46 -25.20
N ASP A 129 10.80 -17.98 -26.40
CA ASP A 129 9.56 -18.51 -26.94
C ASP A 129 8.87 -19.58 -26.07
N SER A 130 9.61 -20.23 -25.17
CA SER A 130 9.11 -21.24 -24.24
C SER A 130 8.68 -20.67 -22.88
N GLY A 131 8.82 -19.36 -22.68
CA GLY A 131 8.52 -18.69 -21.40
C GLY A 131 9.65 -18.79 -20.36
N THR A 132 10.80 -19.36 -20.72
CA THR A 132 12.01 -19.37 -19.88
C THR A 132 12.81 -18.09 -20.06
N PHE A 133 13.67 -17.77 -19.10
CA PHE A 133 14.42 -16.51 -19.09
C PHE A 133 15.93 -16.73 -19.24
N ARG A 134 16.58 -15.82 -19.96
CA ARG A 134 18.04 -15.77 -20.13
C ARG A 134 18.56 -14.40 -19.71
N CYS A 135 19.37 -14.36 -18.65
CA CYS A 135 20.06 -13.14 -18.24
C CYS A 135 21.14 -12.80 -19.27
N ILE A 136 21.07 -11.59 -19.84
CA ILE A 136 22.02 -11.07 -20.82
C ILE A 136 23.02 -10.16 -20.11
N LYS A 137 22.49 -9.30 -19.24
CA LYS A 137 23.27 -8.37 -18.43
C LYS A 137 22.69 -8.33 -17.03
N SER A 138 23.51 -8.59 -16.02
CA SER A 138 23.07 -8.50 -14.63
C SER A 138 22.78 -7.04 -14.25
N ALA A 139 21.68 -6.80 -13.54
CA ALA A 139 21.38 -5.47 -13.03
C ALA A 139 22.40 -5.06 -11.94
N PRO A 140 23.00 -3.87 -12.02
CA PRO A 140 23.81 -3.34 -10.94
C PRO A 140 22.93 -2.95 -9.75
N CYS A 141 23.53 -2.96 -8.55
CA CYS A 141 22.89 -2.39 -7.36
C CYS A 141 23.00 -0.86 -7.42
N LEU A 142 21.87 -0.16 -7.56
CA LEU A 142 21.82 1.29 -7.73
C LEU A 142 22.07 2.06 -6.43
N HIS A 143 21.64 1.48 -5.30
CA HIS A 143 21.82 2.00 -3.95
C HIS A 143 21.49 0.89 -2.93
N LYS A 144 21.85 1.08 -1.66
CA LYS A 144 21.70 0.06 -0.59
C LYS A 144 20.56 0.32 0.40
N ALA A 145 19.83 1.43 0.26
CA ALA A 145 18.70 1.71 1.14
C ALA A 145 17.63 0.62 0.96
N LYS A 146 17.03 0.15 2.05
CA LYS A 146 16.02 -0.92 2.02
C LYS A 146 14.61 -0.34 1.85
N TYR A 147 13.66 -1.15 1.42
CA TYR A 147 12.31 -0.68 1.07
C TYR A 147 11.59 0.01 2.23
N ASP A 148 11.84 -0.36 3.48
CA ASP A 148 11.31 0.28 4.68
C ASP A 148 11.77 1.74 4.79
N THR A 149 13.06 1.98 4.57
CA THR A 149 13.65 3.33 4.52
C THR A 149 13.27 4.11 3.26
N GLN A 150 12.98 3.42 2.15
CA GLN A 150 12.50 4.04 0.91
C GLN A 150 11.00 4.41 0.98
N ALA A 151 10.20 3.61 1.69
CA ALA A 151 8.76 3.79 1.85
C ALA A 151 8.40 4.97 2.78
N ASP A 152 9.33 5.41 3.62
CA ASP A 152 9.11 6.48 4.60
C ASP A 152 8.99 7.89 3.98
N LEU A 153 9.10 8.03 2.65
CA LEU A 153 9.00 9.31 1.94
C LEU A 153 7.61 9.65 1.39
N LEU A 154 6.59 8.79 1.58
CA LEU A 154 5.19 9.12 1.27
C LEU A 154 4.26 8.51 2.32
N ARG A 155 3.72 9.36 3.21
CA ARG A 155 2.59 9.04 4.09
C ARG A 155 1.41 8.47 3.28
N ARG A 156 1.37 7.15 3.18
CA ARG A 156 0.24 6.23 2.98
C ARG A 156 0.87 4.86 2.81
N ASP A 157 0.76 4.08 3.88
CA ASP A 157 1.31 2.75 4.07
C ASP A 157 1.19 1.92 2.78
N MET A 158 2.25 1.18 2.43
CA MET A 158 2.17 0.17 1.37
C MET A 158 0.97 -0.75 1.53
N ARG A 159 0.50 -0.97 2.77
CA ARG A 159 -0.76 -1.64 3.09
C ARG A 159 -1.98 -1.00 2.43
N ASP A 160 -2.09 0.32 2.39
CA ASP A 160 -3.22 1.02 1.74
C ASP A 160 -3.17 0.83 0.23
N LYS A 161 -1.98 0.99 -0.37
CA LYS A 161 -1.80 0.81 -1.82
C LYS A 161 -2.01 -0.65 -2.22
N PHE A 162 -1.56 -1.61 -1.41
CA PHE A 162 -1.80 -3.03 -1.57
C PHE A 162 -3.29 -3.36 -1.44
N TYR A 163 -3.98 -2.77 -0.45
CA TYR A 163 -5.44 -2.85 -0.30
C TYR A 163 -6.14 -2.37 -1.58
N TYR A 164 -5.82 -1.18 -2.10
CA TYR A 164 -6.45 -0.68 -3.33
C TYR A 164 -6.12 -1.51 -4.57
N ALA A 165 -4.88 -1.98 -4.73
CA ALA A 165 -4.48 -2.85 -5.84
C ALA A 165 -5.21 -4.20 -5.78
N MET A 166 -5.27 -4.83 -4.61
CA MET A 166 -6.03 -6.04 -4.33
C MET A 166 -7.52 -5.81 -4.63
N TRP A 167 -8.12 -4.72 -4.17
CA TRP A 167 -9.53 -4.40 -4.44
C TRP A 167 -9.81 -4.14 -5.92
N ASN A 168 -8.88 -3.53 -6.65
CA ASN A 168 -9.01 -3.34 -8.09
C ASN A 168 -8.88 -4.65 -8.85
N TRP A 169 -7.97 -5.54 -8.43
CA TRP A 169 -7.86 -6.90 -8.95
C TRP A 169 -9.14 -7.70 -8.67
N ILE A 170 -9.64 -7.69 -7.44
CA ILE A 170 -10.93 -8.27 -7.03
C ILE A 170 -12.06 -7.74 -7.92
N ARG A 171 -12.18 -6.42 -8.11
CA ARG A 171 -13.20 -5.84 -9.01
C ARG A 171 -13.05 -6.29 -10.46
N ARG A 172 -11.83 -6.37 -10.99
CA ARG A 172 -11.57 -6.85 -12.36
C ARG A 172 -11.90 -8.34 -12.49
N TYR A 173 -11.50 -9.14 -11.52
CA TYR A 173 -11.82 -10.55 -11.40
C TYR A 173 -13.33 -10.76 -11.35
N TRP A 174 -14.07 -10.05 -10.49
CA TRP A 174 -15.53 -10.11 -10.42
C TRP A 174 -16.23 -9.59 -11.66
N ARG A 175 -15.69 -8.56 -12.33
CA ARG A 175 -16.20 -8.09 -13.63
C ARG A 175 -15.99 -9.14 -14.74
N ASN A 176 -14.92 -9.92 -14.67
CA ASN A 176 -14.62 -10.98 -15.62
C ASN A 176 -15.37 -12.28 -15.29
N ILE A 177 -15.59 -12.59 -14.01
CA ILE A 177 -16.49 -13.65 -13.55
C ILE A 177 -17.95 -13.32 -13.86
N GLY A 178 -18.36 -12.05 -13.75
CA GLY A 178 -19.70 -11.62 -14.21
C GLY A 178 -19.95 -11.86 -15.71
N LYS A 179 -18.88 -12.10 -16.49
CA LYS A 179 -18.95 -12.55 -17.88
C LYS A 179 -18.89 -14.08 -18.02
N ALA A 180 -18.23 -14.77 -17.09
CA ALA A 180 -18.25 -16.22 -16.96
C ALA A 180 -19.50 -16.63 -16.16
N LYS A 181 -20.65 -16.66 -16.86
CA LYS A 181 -21.88 -17.27 -16.38
C LYS A 181 -21.58 -18.64 -15.75
N ASP A 182 -22.19 -18.88 -14.58
CA ASP A 182 -22.36 -20.15 -13.86
C ASP A 182 -21.76 -20.20 -12.44
N ILE A 183 -22.00 -19.17 -11.62
CA ILE A 183 -21.99 -19.34 -10.17
C ILE A 183 -23.44 -19.58 -9.71
N ALA A 184 -23.67 -20.68 -9.00
CA ALA A 184 -24.98 -21.03 -8.47
C ALA A 184 -25.53 -19.87 -7.58
N PRO A 185 -26.81 -19.45 -7.76
CA PRO A 185 -27.39 -18.27 -7.08
C PRO A 185 -27.25 -18.27 -5.55
N GLN A 186 -27.25 -19.46 -4.96
CA GLN A 186 -27.08 -19.67 -3.52
C GLN A 186 -25.72 -19.20 -2.97
N THR A 187 -24.66 -19.23 -3.78
CA THR A 187 -23.31 -18.85 -3.37
C THR A 187 -23.15 -17.32 -3.37
N ALA A 188 -23.70 -16.63 -4.37
CA ALA A 188 -23.68 -15.16 -4.42
C ALA A 188 -24.44 -14.53 -3.25
N ALA A 189 -25.64 -15.05 -2.93
CA ALA A 189 -26.44 -14.57 -1.80
C ALA A 189 -25.78 -14.85 -0.43
N ALA A 190 -25.01 -15.93 -0.29
CA ALA A 190 -24.25 -16.21 0.91
C ALA A 190 -23.07 -15.24 1.09
N TYR A 191 -22.42 -14.84 -0.01
CA TYR A 191 -21.34 -13.86 0.00
C TYR A 191 -21.82 -12.43 0.27
N GLU A 192 -22.94 -12.00 -0.33
CA GLU A 192 -23.53 -10.69 -0.03
C GLU A 192 -23.92 -10.56 1.44
N ARG A 193 -24.54 -11.60 2.03
CA ARG A 193 -24.83 -11.62 3.47
C ARG A 193 -23.60 -11.58 4.35
N ALA A 194 -22.49 -12.20 3.93
CA ALA A 194 -21.24 -12.18 4.68
C ALA A 194 -20.57 -10.80 4.64
N LEU A 195 -20.63 -10.12 3.48
CA LEU A 195 -20.15 -8.75 3.31
C LEU A 195 -20.98 -7.75 4.12
N ASP A 196 -22.31 -7.84 4.09
CA ASP A 196 -23.19 -6.96 4.87
C ASP A 196 -22.96 -7.14 6.37
N LYS A 197 -22.83 -8.38 6.84
CA LYS A 197 -22.52 -8.69 8.23
C LYS A 197 -21.17 -8.09 8.67
N GLN A 198 -20.15 -8.16 7.81
CA GLN A 198 -18.84 -7.59 8.11
C GLN A 198 -18.87 -6.05 8.14
N VAL A 199 -19.70 -5.41 7.31
CA VAL A 199 -19.90 -3.95 7.31
C VAL A 199 -20.60 -3.49 8.60
N GLU A 200 -21.62 -4.21 9.04
CA GLU A 200 -22.30 -3.94 10.33
C GLU A 200 -21.36 -4.12 11.52
N GLU A 201 -20.57 -5.19 11.56
CA GLU A 201 -19.58 -5.45 12.61
C GLU A 201 -18.50 -4.36 12.65
N VAL A 202 -18.00 -3.91 11.49
CA VAL A 202 -17.02 -2.82 11.41
C VAL A 202 -17.64 -1.47 11.81
N ALA A 203 -18.90 -1.23 11.48
CA ALA A 203 -19.62 -0.02 11.88
C ALA A 203 -19.85 0.03 13.41
N ASP A 204 -20.27 -1.09 14.01
CA ASP A 204 -20.41 -1.25 15.46
C ASP A 204 -19.06 -1.10 16.17
N LEU A 205 -17.99 -1.70 15.67
CA LEU A 205 -16.64 -1.52 16.22
C LEU A 205 -16.16 -0.08 16.13
N LYS A 206 -16.41 0.63 15.01
CA LYS A 206 -16.09 2.05 14.87
C LYS A 206 -16.90 2.91 15.83
N TYR A 207 -18.19 2.61 16.00
CA TYR A 207 -19.05 3.31 16.94
C TYR A 207 -18.56 3.09 18.37
N ARG A 208 -18.28 1.85 18.78
CA ARG A 208 -17.68 1.52 20.08
C ARG A 208 -16.33 2.21 20.27
N LEU A 209 -15.44 2.18 19.28
CA LEU A 209 -14.14 2.86 19.40
C LEU A 209 -14.30 4.38 19.55
N SER A 210 -15.27 4.99 18.85
CA SER A 210 -15.56 6.42 18.96
C SER A 210 -16.13 6.79 20.34
N SER A 211 -16.99 5.94 20.93
CA SER A 211 -17.54 6.16 22.26
C SER A 211 -16.53 5.87 23.38
N LEU A 212 -15.53 5.03 23.11
CA LEU A 212 -14.43 4.68 24.03
C LEU A 212 -13.28 5.70 24.05
N THR A 213 -13.22 6.60 23.08
CA THR A 213 -12.16 7.63 22.97
C THR A 213 -12.69 9.04 23.19
N GLN A 214 -13.98 9.18 23.52
CA GLN A 214 -14.64 10.46 23.70
C GLN A 214 -14.58 10.92 25.16
N TRP A 215 -13.89 12.05 25.37
CA TRP A 215 -13.93 12.80 26.63
C TRP A 215 -15.37 13.27 26.93
N ARG A 216 -15.85 12.97 28.14
CA ARG A 216 -17.19 13.30 28.62
C ARG A 216 -17.13 14.50 29.55
N ASP A 217 -18.04 15.45 29.37
CA ASP A 217 -18.24 16.53 30.32
C ASP A 217 -18.93 16.02 31.59
N ILE A 218 -18.60 16.60 32.73
CA ILE A 218 -19.24 16.27 34.01
C ILE A 218 -20.49 17.12 34.14
N GLN A 219 -21.64 16.47 34.29
CA GLN A 219 -22.91 17.16 34.44
C GLN A 219 -22.97 17.88 35.79
N ALA A 220 -23.36 19.16 35.75
CA ALA A 220 -23.45 20.01 36.92
C ALA A 220 -24.90 20.43 37.20
N ASP A 221 -25.24 20.58 38.48
CA ASP A 221 -26.49 21.19 38.92
C ASP A 221 -26.55 22.65 38.43
N PRO A 222 -27.57 23.05 37.65
CA PRO A 222 -27.66 24.40 37.08
C PRO A 222 -27.76 25.52 38.11
N LYS A 223 -28.22 25.22 39.34
CA LYS A 223 -28.45 26.19 40.40
C LYS A 223 -27.20 26.44 41.23
N TRP A 224 -26.37 25.41 41.42
CA TRP A 224 -25.23 25.48 42.35
C TRP A 224 -23.87 25.27 41.69
N GLY A 225 -23.83 24.72 40.47
CA GLY A 225 -22.60 24.49 39.71
C GLY A 225 -21.76 23.30 40.18
N PHE A 226 -22.22 22.57 41.21
CA PHE A 226 -21.62 21.30 41.65
C PHE A 226 -21.98 20.17 40.70
N ALA A 227 -21.16 19.11 40.65
CA ALA A 227 -21.51 17.92 39.89
C ALA A 227 -22.80 17.29 40.45
N THR A 228 -23.61 16.68 39.58
CA THR A 228 -24.75 15.89 40.06
C THR A 228 -24.26 14.58 40.69
N ASP A 229 -24.97 14.10 41.71
CA ASP A 229 -24.63 12.83 42.37
C ASP A 229 -24.53 11.67 41.37
N ASP A 230 -25.46 11.61 40.40
CA ASP A 230 -25.44 10.61 39.33
C ASP A 230 -24.16 10.68 38.46
N ALA A 231 -23.67 11.89 38.16
CA ALA A 231 -22.48 12.06 37.34
C ALA A 231 -21.21 11.65 38.09
N ILE A 232 -21.14 11.95 39.39
CA ILE A 232 -20.04 11.51 40.25
C ILE A 232 -20.08 10.00 40.42
N ASP A 233 -21.24 9.43 40.73
CA ASP A 233 -21.37 7.99 40.89
C ASP A 233 -21.02 7.24 39.59
N GLU A 234 -21.34 7.77 38.41
CA GLU A 234 -20.93 7.16 37.14
C GLU A 234 -19.41 7.07 36.98
N ILE A 235 -18.69 8.15 37.34
CA ILE A 235 -17.22 8.22 37.23
C ILE A 235 -16.57 7.20 38.17
N PHE A 236 -16.98 7.20 39.44
CA PHE A 236 -16.33 6.42 40.49
C PHE A 236 -16.85 4.99 40.63
N ARG A 237 -17.97 4.62 39.99
CA ARG A 237 -18.53 3.25 40.03
C ARG A 237 -17.57 2.19 39.51
N ASN A 238 -16.74 2.51 38.52
CA ASN A 238 -15.70 1.59 38.05
C ASN A 238 -14.39 2.37 37.90
N LEU A 239 -13.41 2.13 38.75
CA LEU A 239 -12.06 2.66 38.58
C LEU A 239 -11.18 1.62 37.86
N PRO A 240 -10.15 2.03 37.10
CA PRO A 240 -9.66 3.41 36.97
C PRO A 240 -10.37 4.25 35.89
N ARG A 241 -10.14 5.57 35.94
CA ARG A 241 -10.63 6.58 34.98
C ARG A 241 -9.52 7.54 34.58
N LEU A 242 -9.58 8.07 33.37
CA LEU A 242 -8.80 9.26 33.02
C LEU A 242 -9.64 10.50 33.26
N VAL A 243 -9.01 11.53 33.81
CA VAL A 243 -9.56 12.88 33.92
C VAL A 243 -8.67 13.83 33.15
N ARG A 244 -9.27 14.80 32.46
CA ARG A 244 -8.58 15.85 31.74
C ARG A 244 -8.98 17.20 32.28
N ASP A 245 -8.00 18.02 32.63
CA ASP A 245 -8.22 19.42 32.95
C ASP A 245 -8.36 20.23 31.65
N LYS A 246 -9.45 20.98 31.51
CA LYS A 246 -9.71 21.82 30.33
C LYS A 246 -8.87 23.09 30.29
N ARG A 247 -8.30 23.51 31.42
CA ARG A 247 -7.53 24.76 31.55
C ARG A 247 -6.17 24.66 30.91
N ASP A 248 -5.46 23.56 31.19
CA ASP A 248 -4.10 23.31 30.69
C ASP A 248 -3.99 22.07 29.79
N GLY A 249 -5.05 21.26 29.71
CA GLY A 249 -5.08 20.05 28.90
C GLY A 249 -4.41 18.83 29.54
N SER A 250 -3.94 18.93 30.78
CA SER A 250 -3.33 17.84 31.52
C SER A 250 -4.30 16.65 31.68
N ILE A 251 -3.74 15.44 31.66
CA ILE A 251 -4.51 14.20 31.79
C ILE A 251 -3.92 13.41 32.96
N GLU A 252 -4.78 13.01 33.88
CA GLU A 252 -4.42 12.28 35.09
C GLU A 252 -5.27 11.01 35.25
N LEU A 253 -4.73 10.05 36.00
CA LEU A 253 -5.39 8.79 36.31
C LEU A 253 -6.07 8.88 37.67
N ILE A 254 -7.37 8.58 37.72
CA ILE A 254 -8.10 8.34 38.96
C ILE A 254 -8.12 6.82 39.18
N ASP A 255 -7.56 6.38 40.29
CA ASP A 255 -7.56 4.99 40.75
C ASP A 255 -8.04 4.89 42.20
N TYR A 256 -8.00 3.69 42.78
CA TYR A 256 -8.48 3.47 44.15
C TYR A 256 -7.67 4.21 45.22
N ASP A 257 -6.43 4.60 44.94
CA ASP A 257 -5.53 5.23 45.91
C ASP A 257 -5.79 6.75 45.99
N ASN A 258 -6.21 7.38 44.88
CA ASN A 258 -6.45 8.83 44.82
C ASN A 258 -7.93 9.23 44.62
N ALA A 259 -8.85 8.26 44.57
CA ALA A 259 -10.27 8.50 44.30
C ALA A 259 -10.94 9.52 45.24
N ALA A 260 -10.59 9.50 46.53
CA ALA A 260 -11.21 10.38 47.52
C ALA A 260 -10.84 11.87 47.31
N GLU A 261 -9.61 12.14 46.89
CA GLU A 261 -9.13 13.49 46.57
C GLU A 261 -9.83 14.00 45.30
N TRP A 262 -9.82 13.18 44.24
CA TRP A 262 -10.47 13.52 42.98
C TRP A 262 -11.98 13.72 43.12
N ARG A 263 -12.66 12.93 43.97
CA ARG A 263 -14.11 13.06 44.16
C ARG A 263 -14.49 14.47 44.61
N GLY A 264 -13.76 15.04 45.57
CA GLY A 264 -14.01 16.40 46.06
C GLY A 264 -13.77 17.49 45.01
N ASP A 265 -12.76 17.32 44.16
CA ASP A 265 -12.44 18.29 43.11
C ASP A 265 -13.44 18.24 41.94
N LEU A 266 -13.84 17.03 41.52
CA LEU A 266 -14.84 16.84 40.48
C LEU A 266 -16.23 17.30 40.93
N GLU A 267 -16.60 17.06 42.19
CA GLU A 267 -17.86 17.55 42.78
C GLU A 267 -17.93 19.08 42.77
N ARG A 268 -16.84 19.77 43.14
CA ARG A 268 -16.82 21.23 43.28
C ARG A 268 -16.65 21.99 41.97
N LYS A 269 -15.94 21.42 41.01
CA LYS A 269 -15.55 22.13 39.77
C LYS A 269 -15.76 21.28 38.51
N PRO A 270 -16.96 20.71 38.31
CA PRO A 270 -17.23 19.78 37.19
C PRO A 270 -16.97 20.41 35.81
N SER A 271 -17.19 21.71 35.66
CA SER A 271 -17.02 22.40 34.38
C SER A 271 -15.57 22.47 33.90
N LEU A 272 -14.60 22.35 34.81
CA LEU A 272 -13.17 22.42 34.51
C LEU A 272 -12.61 21.10 34.00
N TYR A 273 -13.33 20.00 34.18
CA TYR A 273 -12.80 18.67 33.90
C TYR A 273 -13.65 17.92 32.87
N GLN A 274 -12.99 17.00 32.18
CA GLN A 274 -13.63 15.94 31.40
C GLN A 274 -13.12 14.61 31.89
N TRP A 275 -13.86 13.54 31.65
CA TRP A 275 -13.43 12.20 32.03
C TRP A 275 -13.61 11.20 30.90
N LEU A 276 -12.83 10.13 30.95
CA LEU A 276 -12.85 9.05 29.98
C LEU A 276 -12.74 7.72 30.73
N PRO A 277 -13.61 6.73 30.44
CA PRO A 277 -13.45 5.39 30.99
C PRO A 277 -12.20 4.72 30.39
N ILE A 278 -11.42 4.04 31.24
CA ILE A 278 -10.40 3.10 30.79
C ILE A 278 -11.05 1.72 30.79
N ASN A 279 -11.11 1.06 29.63
CA ASN A 279 -11.72 -0.25 29.54
C ASN A 279 -10.94 -1.29 30.37
N GLY A 280 -11.62 -1.88 31.35
CA GLY A 280 -11.20 -3.09 32.05
C GLY A 280 -11.67 -4.40 31.40
N ASN A 281 -12.25 -4.36 30.18
CA ASN A 281 -12.68 -5.58 29.48
C ASN A 281 -11.68 -5.94 28.36
N THR A 282 -10.53 -6.47 28.80
CA THR A 282 -9.77 -7.46 28.04
C THR A 282 -9.31 -8.54 29.01
N LEU A 283 -10.26 -9.36 29.46
CA LEU A 283 -10.08 -10.77 29.82
C LEU A 283 -11.34 -11.52 29.37
#